data_AF-A0A849TCP4-F1
#
_entry.id   AF-A0A849TCP4-F1
#
_cell.length_a   1.000
_cell.length_b   1.000
_cell.length_c   1.000
_cell.angle_alpha   90.00
_cell.angle_beta   90.00
_cell.angle_gamma   90.00
#
_symmetry.space_group_name_H-M   'P 1'
#
loop_
_entity.id
_entity.type
_entity.pdbx_description
1 polymer ?
#
loop_
_entity_poly.entity_id
_entity_poly.type
_entity_poly.pdbx_seq_one_letter_code
_entity_poly.pdbx_strand_id
1 'polypeptide(L)'
;MAGKKPTLGYPSRTEAVRALLAANVEKSEIARRIGIAVKDISALEASAARTTSTRHGVGTNKTVLFSHADLVRGRKYAAARGINVNELFRQIIEAVLDDELVDAVLDDGAGLTAVSNNQQYGAS
;
A
#
# COMPACT_ATOMS: atom_id res chain seq x y z
N MET A 1 -5.95 12.87 -22.63
CA MET A 1 -6.56 11.76 -21.85
C MET A 1 -7.77 11.24 -22.64
N ALA A 2 -7.72 10.03 -23.19
CA ALA A 2 -8.82 9.48 -23.99
C ALA A 2 -9.98 9.03 -23.09
N GLY A 3 -11.21 9.45 -23.42
CA GLY A 3 -12.43 9.16 -22.65
C GLY A 3 -12.71 7.67 -22.46
N LYS A 4 -13.40 7.34 -21.36
CA LYS A 4 -13.81 5.97 -21.03
C LYS A 4 -14.67 5.40 -22.17
N LYS A 5 -14.18 4.37 -22.86
CA LYS A 5 -14.95 3.65 -23.89
C LYS A 5 -15.72 2.52 -23.20
N PRO A 6 -17.07 2.55 -23.22
CA PRO A 6 -17.87 1.48 -22.64
C PRO A 6 -17.60 0.16 -23.36
N THR A 7 -17.61 -0.96 -22.65
CA THR A 7 -17.31 -2.28 -23.20
C THR A 7 -18.08 -3.34 -22.44
N LEU A 8 -18.85 -4.18 -23.16
CA LEU A 8 -19.66 -5.27 -22.59
C LEU A 8 -20.61 -4.81 -21.45
N GLY A 9 -21.17 -3.60 -21.55
CA GLY A 9 -22.04 -3.03 -20.52
C GLY A 9 -21.30 -2.39 -19.33
N TYR A 10 -19.97 -2.42 -19.31
CA TYR A 10 -19.16 -1.75 -18.29
C TYR A 10 -18.71 -0.35 -18.75
N PRO A 11 -18.49 0.59 -17.81
CA PRO A 11 -18.08 1.96 -18.15
C PRO A 11 -16.70 2.03 -18.81
N SER A 12 -15.84 1.04 -18.59
CA SER A 12 -14.52 0.96 -19.19
C SER A 12 -14.06 -0.48 -19.44
N ARG A 13 -13.11 -0.65 -20.38
CA ARG A 13 -12.43 -1.92 -20.63
C ARG A 13 -11.78 -2.50 -19.37
N THR A 14 -11.18 -1.67 -18.53
CA THR A 14 -10.56 -2.09 -17.27
C THR A 14 -11.58 -2.65 -16.29
N GLU A 15 -12.77 -2.04 -16.20
CA GLU A 15 -13.85 -2.53 -15.33
C GLU A 15 -14.46 -3.83 -15.86
N ALA A 16 -14.63 -3.96 -17.18
CA ALA A 16 -15.07 -5.22 -17.80
C ALA A 16 -14.11 -6.36 -17.47
N VAL A 17 -12.81 -6.15 -17.66
CA VAL A 17 -11.78 -7.15 -17.32
C VAL A 17 -11.82 -7.50 -15.83
N ARG A 18 -11.92 -6.50 -14.94
CA ARG A 18 -11.96 -6.72 -13.49
C ARG A 18 -13.18 -7.54 -13.07
N ALA A 19 -14.37 -7.21 -13.59
CA ALA A 19 -15.60 -7.92 -13.26
C ALA A 19 -15.55 -9.38 -13.74
N LEU A 20 -15.02 -9.63 -14.94
CA LEU A 20 -14.90 -10.98 -15.48
C LEU A 20 -13.83 -11.82 -14.75
N LEU A 21 -12.71 -11.22 -14.36
CA LEU A 21 -11.70 -11.89 -13.53
C LEU A 21 -12.26 -12.23 -12.13
N ALA A 22 -13.05 -11.33 -11.52
CA ALA A 22 -13.71 -11.59 -10.25
C ALA A 22 -14.77 -12.72 -10.35
N ALA A 23 -15.38 -12.90 -11.53
CA ALA A 23 -16.25 -14.02 -11.84
C ALA A 23 -15.48 -15.30 -12.24
N ASN A 24 -14.15 -15.33 -12.05
CA ASN A 24 -13.26 -16.45 -12.33
C ASN A 24 -13.28 -16.91 -13.81
N VAL A 25 -13.57 -15.99 -14.73
CA VAL A 25 -13.50 -16.27 -16.17
C VAL A 25 -12.04 -16.28 -16.61
N GLU A 26 -11.69 -17.27 -17.43
CA GLU A 26 -10.32 -17.44 -17.92
C GLU A 26 -9.92 -16.31 -18.88
N LYS A 27 -8.64 -15.92 -18.86
CA LYS A 27 -8.14 -14.70 -19.54
C LYS A 27 -8.27 -14.78 -21.06
N SER A 28 -8.09 -15.95 -21.67
CA SER A 28 -8.30 -16.14 -23.11
C SER A 28 -9.77 -15.96 -23.50
N GLU A 29 -10.70 -16.37 -22.64
CA GLU A 29 -12.14 -16.14 -22.85
C GLU A 29 -12.50 -14.65 -22.75
N ILE A 30 -11.93 -13.94 -21.79
CA ILE A 30 -12.10 -12.48 -21.65
C ILE A 30 -11.52 -11.76 -22.89
N ALA A 31 -10.38 -12.21 -23.40
CA ALA A 31 -9.73 -11.66 -24.60
C ALA A 31 -10.64 -11.77 -25.81
N ARG A 32 -11.24 -12.95 -26.00
CA ARG A 32 -12.21 -13.21 -27.07
C ARG A 32 -13.45 -12.33 -26.96
N ARG A 33 -14.00 -12.17 -25.74
CA ARG A 33 -15.21 -11.36 -25.51
C ARG A 33 -14.99 -9.86 -25.71
N ILE A 34 -13.81 -9.36 -25.35
CA ILE A 34 -13.47 -7.92 -25.44
C ILE A 34 -12.84 -7.56 -26.80
N GLY A 35 -12.25 -8.53 -27.50
CA GLY A 35 -11.54 -8.31 -28.76
C GLY A 35 -10.16 -7.68 -28.57
N ILE A 36 -9.44 -8.08 -27.52
CA ILE A 36 -8.07 -7.62 -27.21
C ILE A 36 -7.13 -8.81 -27.04
N ALA A 37 -5.82 -8.57 -27.08
CA ALA A 37 -4.86 -9.64 -26.84
C ALA A 37 -4.80 -10.02 -25.35
N VAL A 38 -4.52 -11.29 -25.04
CA VAL A 38 -4.37 -11.78 -23.65
C VAL A 38 -3.31 -10.99 -22.88
N LYS A 39 -2.24 -10.55 -23.54
CA LYS A 39 -1.21 -9.67 -22.95
C LYS A 39 -1.78 -8.33 -22.46
N ASP A 40 -2.79 -7.80 -23.15
CA ASP A 40 -3.41 -6.52 -22.80
C ASP A 40 -4.30 -6.68 -21.56
N ILE A 41 -4.89 -7.86 -21.37
CA ILE A 41 -5.62 -8.21 -20.14
C ILE A 41 -4.67 -8.26 -18.94
N SER A 42 -3.53 -8.96 -19.06
CA SER A 42 -2.53 -8.99 -18.00
C SER A 42 -2.00 -7.59 -17.67
N ALA A 43 -1.81 -6.73 -18.68
CA ALA A 43 -1.42 -5.34 -18.46
C ALA A 43 -2.52 -4.51 -17.77
N LEU A 44 -3.79 -4.71 -18.15
CA LEU A 44 -4.94 -4.06 -17.53
C LEU A 44 -5.16 -4.52 -16.08
N GLU A 45 -4.97 -5.80 -15.80
CA GLU A 45 -4.99 -6.37 -14.46
C GLU A 45 -3.89 -5.76 -13.59
N ALA A 46 -2.65 -5.73 -14.07
CA ALA A 46 -1.53 -5.09 -13.37
C ALA A 46 -1.77 -3.58 -13.16
N SER A 47 -2.35 -2.90 -14.14
CA SER A 47 -2.71 -1.48 -14.03
C SER A 47 -3.81 -1.26 -12.99
N ALA A 48 -4.86 -2.08 -13.00
CA ALA A 48 -5.95 -2.03 -12.04
C ALA A 48 -5.51 -2.39 -10.62
N ALA A 49 -4.56 -3.32 -10.46
CA ALA A 49 -3.95 -3.65 -9.18
C ALA A 49 -3.16 -2.44 -8.61
N ARG A 50 -2.38 -1.74 -9.45
CA ARG A 50 -1.72 -0.48 -9.08
C ARG A 50 -2.71 0.61 -8.71
N THR A 51 -3.80 0.75 -9.45
CA THR A 51 -4.88 1.71 -9.12
C THR A 51 -5.67 1.31 -7.86
N THR A 52 -5.73 0.03 -7.50
CA THR A 52 -6.36 -0.39 -6.24
C THR A 52 -5.42 -0.16 -5.06
N SER A 53 -4.10 -0.27 -5.25
CA SER A 53 -3.08 0.22 -4.32
C SER A 53 -3.18 1.74 -4.10
N THR A 54 -3.73 2.52 -5.04
CA THR A 54 -4.08 3.94 -4.82
C THR A 54 -5.32 4.19 -3.96
N ARG A 55 -5.83 3.19 -3.21
CA ARG A 55 -6.66 3.48 -2.02
C ARG A 55 -5.91 4.28 -0.96
N HIS A 56 -4.59 4.40 -1.05
CA HIS A 56 -3.81 5.36 -0.28
C HIS A 56 -3.87 6.74 -0.93
N GLY A 57 -4.89 7.51 -0.55
CA GLY A 57 -5.03 8.97 -0.68
C GLY A 57 -4.11 9.64 -1.70
N VAL A 58 -4.56 9.72 -2.95
CA VAL A 58 -4.01 10.71 -3.90
C VAL A 58 -4.44 12.09 -3.41
N GLY A 59 -3.68 12.66 -2.47
CA GLY A 59 -3.87 14.04 -2.02
C GLY A 59 -3.39 14.41 -0.61
N THR A 60 -3.23 13.47 0.33
CA THR A 60 -2.98 13.82 1.76
C THR A 60 -1.91 13.00 2.47
N ASN A 61 -1.20 12.11 1.78
CA ASN A 61 -0.12 11.34 2.41
C ASN A 61 1.10 12.24 2.64
N LYS A 62 1.58 12.28 3.88
CA LYS A 62 2.84 12.92 4.24
C LYS A 62 3.94 11.87 4.39
N THR A 63 5.12 12.17 3.86
CA THR A 63 6.30 11.33 4.08
C THR A 63 6.77 11.48 5.51
N VAL A 64 6.86 10.36 6.24
CA VAL A 64 7.48 10.28 7.56
C VAL A 64 8.83 9.59 7.42
N LEU A 65 9.87 10.21 7.95
CA LEU A 65 11.24 9.67 7.90
C LEU A 65 11.46 8.74 9.08
N PHE A 66 11.91 7.52 8.79
CA PHE A 66 12.41 6.57 9.78
C PHE A 66 13.93 6.48 9.69
N SER A 67 14.60 6.28 10.83
CA SER A 67 16.03 6.04 10.82
C SER A 67 16.35 4.71 10.14
N HIS A 68 17.54 4.62 9.53
CA HIS A 68 17.99 3.35 8.93
C HIS A 68 18.04 2.22 9.97
N ALA A 69 18.43 2.53 11.21
CA ALA A 69 18.49 1.56 12.29
C ALA A 69 17.12 0.97 12.63
N ASP A 70 16.07 1.80 12.66
CA ASP A 70 14.70 1.34 12.93
C ASP A 70 14.18 0.45 11.80
N LEU A 71 14.46 0.82 10.55
CA LEU A 71 14.13 0.00 9.39
C LEU A 71 14.82 -1.38 9.48
N VAL A 72 16.09 -1.43 9.88
CA VAL A 72 16.83 -2.69 10.09
C VAL A 72 16.18 -3.53 11.20
N ARG A 73 15.81 -2.92 12.34
CA ARG A 73 15.13 -3.61 13.44
C ARG A 73 13.77 -4.19 13.01
N GLY A 74 13.06 -3.47 12.15
CA GLY A 74 11.77 -3.90 11.58
C GLY A 74 11.86 -5.10 10.63
N ARG A 75 13.01 -5.32 9.96
CA ARG A 75 13.17 -6.37 8.93
C ARG A 75 12.80 -7.75 9.41
N LYS A 76 13.19 -8.13 10.64
CA LYS A 76 12.89 -9.47 11.17
C LYS A 76 11.38 -9.73 11.29
N TYR A 77 10.62 -8.71 11.70
CA TYR A 77 9.18 -8.82 11.89
C TYR A 77 8.42 -8.77 10.56
N ALA A 78 8.95 -8.04 9.59
CA ALA A 78 8.39 -7.95 8.25
C ALA A 78 8.63 -9.26 7.47
N ALA A 79 9.85 -9.82 7.56
CA ALA A 79 10.21 -11.09 6.93
C ALA A 79 9.33 -12.25 7.43
N ALA A 80 9.06 -12.31 8.73
CA ALA A 80 8.16 -13.33 9.31
C ALA A 80 6.73 -13.29 8.74
N ARG A 81 6.33 -12.15 8.14
CA ARG A 81 5.00 -11.91 7.57
C ARG A 81 5.02 -11.84 6.03
N GLY A 82 6.18 -11.98 5.39
CA GLY A 82 6.32 -11.86 3.94
C GLY A 82 6.02 -10.47 3.37
N ILE A 83 6.15 -9.41 4.18
CA ILE A 83 5.84 -8.03 3.78
C ILE A 83 7.09 -7.13 3.81
N ASN A 84 7.01 -5.96 3.18
CA ASN A 84 8.05 -4.93 3.29
C ASN A 84 8.01 -4.27 4.68
N VAL A 85 9.15 -3.78 5.17
CA VAL A 85 9.25 -3.07 6.45
C VAL A 85 8.39 -1.81 6.49
N ASN A 86 8.31 -1.06 5.39
CA ASN A 86 7.44 0.12 5.33
C ASN A 86 5.96 -0.27 5.47
N GLU A 87 5.58 -1.42 4.91
CA GLU A 87 4.23 -1.96 5.02
C GLU A 87 3.94 -2.47 6.43
N LEU A 88 4.91 -3.11 7.07
CA LEU A 88 4.82 -3.47 8.48
C LEU A 88 4.57 -2.23 9.37
N PHE A 89 5.37 -1.17 9.19
CA PHE A 89 5.23 0.04 10.01
C PHE A 89 3.88 0.72 9.80
N ARG A 90 3.40 0.75 8.55
CA ARG A 90 2.05 1.23 8.23
C ARG A 90 0.98 0.42 8.98
N GLN A 91 1.02 -0.91 8.90
CA GLN A 91 0.04 -1.77 9.58
C GLN A 91 0.08 -1.63 11.10
N ILE A 92 1.28 -1.46 11.69
CA ILE A 92 1.42 -1.22 13.13
C ILE A 92 0.75 0.10 13.51
N ILE A 93 1.02 1.19 12.77
CA ILE A 93 0.44 2.50 13.06
C ILE A 93 -1.09 2.44 12.88
N GLU A 94 -1.59 1.81 11.83
CA GLU A 94 -3.03 1.64 11.61
C GLU A 94 -3.69 0.87 12.75
N ALA A 95 -3.14 -0.28 13.15
CA ALA A 95 -3.69 -1.06 14.26
C ALA A 95 -3.70 -0.27 15.59
N VAL A 96 -2.62 0.47 15.88
CA VAL A 96 -2.54 1.29 17.10
C VAL A 96 -3.58 2.42 17.10
N LEU A 97 -3.84 3.02 15.95
CA LEU A 97 -4.84 4.07 15.82
C LEU A 97 -6.27 3.52 15.85
N ASP A 98 -6.53 2.41 15.16
CA ASP A 98 -7.85 1.80 15.05
C ASP A 98 -8.34 1.24 16.41
N ASP A 99 -7.42 0.68 17.20
CA ASP A 99 -7.73 0.09 18.52
C ASP A 99 -7.55 1.08 19.68
N GLU A 100 -7.37 2.38 19.41
CA GLU A 100 -7.15 3.46 20.39
C GLU A 100 -5.99 3.17 21.39
N LEU A 101 -4.94 2.48 20.93
CA LEU A 101 -3.80 2.03 21.77
C LEU A 101 -2.68 3.08 21.90
N VAL A 102 -2.92 4.31 21.45
CA VAL A 102 -1.89 5.37 21.41
C VAL A 102 -1.34 5.64 22.81
N ASP A 103 -2.23 5.87 23.78
CA ASP A 103 -1.85 6.18 25.15
C ASP A 103 -1.13 4.98 25.80
N ALA A 104 -1.61 3.76 25.57
CA ALA A 104 -0.92 2.55 26.07
C ALA A 104 0.49 2.39 25.47
N VAL A 105 0.68 2.68 24.18
CA VAL A 105 1.99 2.54 23.53
C VAL A 105 2.95 3.67 23.91
N LEU A 106 2.45 4.89 24.09
CA LEU A 106 3.26 6.07 24.37
C LEU A 106 3.49 6.30 25.87
N ASP A 107 2.50 6.06 26.73
CA ASP A 107 2.55 6.38 28.15
C ASP A 107 3.12 5.24 28.99
N ASP A 108 2.87 3.97 28.65
CA ASP A 108 3.56 2.83 29.29
C ASP A 108 5.06 2.78 28.90
N GLY A 109 5.48 3.63 27.97
CA GLY A 109 6.86 3.83 27.53
C GLY A 109 7.63 4.93 28.29
N ALA A 110 7.02 5.67 29.22
CA ALA A 110 7.68 6.74 29.98
C ALA A 110 8.92 6.28 30.79
N GLY A 111 9.17 4.96 30.89
CA GLY A 111 10.40 4.39 31.43
C GLY A 111 11.59 4.25 30.45
N LEU A 112 11.44 4.56 29.16
CA LEU A 112 12.47 4.31 28.13
C LEU A 112 13.13 5.55 27.53
N THR A 113 12.72 6.77 27.91
CA THR A 113 13.25 8.02 27.37
C THR A 113 14.11 8.79 28.38
N ALA A 114 15.36 8.36 28.57
CA ALA A 114 16.41 9.23 29.06
C ALA A 114 17.77 8.83 28.48
N VAL A 115 17.95 8.97 27.17
CA VAL A 115 19.29 9.17 26.60
C VAL A 115 19.24 10.38 25.69
N SER A 116 19.62 11.50 26.30
CA SER A 116 19.90 12.79 25.69
C SER A 116 20.89 12.65 24.55
N ASN A 117 20.53 13.14 23.36
CA ASN A 117 21.50 13.59 22.36
C ASN A 117 21.09 14.98 21.90
N ASN A 118 21.31 15.95 22.79
CA ASN A 118 21.38 17.35 22.40
C ASN A 118 22.52 18.03 23.14
N GLN A 119 23.75 17.73 22.70
CA GLN A 119 24.89 18.61 22.86
C GLN A 119 25.80 18.43 21.66
N GLN A 120 25.77 19.40 20.75
CA GLN A 120 26.98 20.05 20.18
C GLN A 120 26.56 21.15 19.19
N TYR A 121 26.08 22.26 19.74
CA TYR A 121 26.25 23.59 19.16
C TYR A 121 26.71 24.53 20.27
N GLY A 122 27.96 25.01 20.19
CA GLY A 122 28.41 26.26 20.81
C GLY A 122 29.21 26.18 22.10
N ALA A 123 30.54 26.17 21.97
CA ALA A 123 31.58 26.82 22.81
C ALA A 123 32.93 26.17 22.39
N SER A 124 33.94 26.87 21.86
CA SER A 124 34.32 28.27 21.84
C SER A 124 35.17 28.55 20.59
#